data_AF-A0A2E6S8D1-F1
#
_entry.id   AF-A0A2E6S8D1-F1
#
_cell.length_a   1.000
_cell.length_b   1.000
_cell.length_c   1.000
_cell.angle_alpha   90.00
_cell.angle_beta   90.00
_cell.angle_gamma   90.00
#
_symmetry.space_group_name_H-M   'P 1'
#
loop_
_entity.id
_entity.type
_entity.pdbx_description
1 polymer ?
#
loop_
_entity_poly.entity_id
_entity_poly.type
_entity_poly.pdbx_seq_one_letter_code
_entity_poly.pdbx_strand_id
1 'polypeptide(L)'
;TDGQLSKSRRTIKETRLVWGTRWDNPLQMALDMDPPPQVIYFMTDGAAKGSDKWAKEIGARAKSMGIKINCVAMMQPKAHDDMDDLAKRTGGHFTIVMKGGQRKKVR
;
A
#
# COMPACT_ATOMS: atom_id res chain seq x y z
N THR A 1 -3.33 -1.41 -23.14
CA THR A 1 -4.33 -1.88 -24.13
C THR A 1 -5.44 -2.65 -23.44
N ASP A 2 -6.59 -2.86 -24.09
CA ASP A 2 -7.72 -3.61 -23.49
C ASP A 2 -7.34 -5.04 -23.11
N GLY A 3 -6.46 -5.67 -23.88
CA GLY A 3 -5.90 -6.99 -23.56
C GLY A 3 -5.12 -7.00 -22.23
N GLN A 4 -4.31 -5.97 -21.96
CA GLN A 4 -3.59 -5.84 -20.69
C GLN A 4 -4.54 -5.62 -19.51
N LEU A 5 -5.57 -4.77 -19.69
CA LEU A 5 -6.58 -4.53 -18.65
C LEU A 5 -7.37 -5.80 -18.31
N SER A 6 -7.76 -6.59 -19.32
CA SER A 6 -8.45 -7.86 -19.12
C SER A 6 -7.57 -8.86 -18.35
N LYS A 7 -6.28 -8.97 -18.74
CA LYS A 7 -5.32 -9.83 -18.06
C LYS A 7 -5.13 -9.44 -16.59
N SER A 8 -4.93 -8.15 -16.30
CA SER A 8 -4.81 -7.66 -14.92
C SER A 8 -6.07 -7.93 -14.09
N ARG A 9 -7.27 -7.69 -14.63
CA ARG A 9 -8.54 -7.98 -13.95
C ARG A 9 -8.69 -9.47 -13.62
N ARG A 10 -8.30 -10.34 -14.55
CA ARG A 10 -8.29 -11.79 -14.34
C ARG A 10 -7.35 -12.17 -13.21
N THR A 11 -6.10 -11.71 -13.24
CA THR A 11 -5.11 -11.96 -12.18
C THR A 11 -5.63 -11.49 -10.81
N ILE A 12 -6.21 -10.30 -10.73
CA ILE A 12 -6.78 -9.78 -9.47
C ILE A 12 -7.88 -10.70 -8.93
N LYS A 13 -8.80 -11.17 -9.78
CA LYS A 13 -9.91 -12.05 -9.38
C LYS A 13 -9.46 -13.45 -8.97
N GLU A 14 -8.40 -13.96 -9.58
CA GLU A 14 -7.93 -15.34 -9.39
C GLU A 14 -6.85 -15.45 -8.29
N THR A 15 -6.33 -14.33 -7.79
CA THR A 15 -5.29 -14.32 -6.75
C THR A 15 -5.82 -14.95 -5.48
N ARG A 16 -5.15 -16.03 -5.02
CA ARG A 16 -5.49 -16.71 -3.78
C ARG A 16 -4.89 -15.98 -2.58
N LEU A 17 -5.63 -15.96 -1.48
CA LEU A 17 -5.10 -15.52 -0.19
C LEU A 17 -4.05 -16.53 0.28
N VAL A 18 -2.92 -15.98 0.74
CA VAL A 18 -1.85 -16.74 1.39
C VAL A 18 -1.76 -16.29 2.85
N TRP A 19 -1.26 -17.18 3.71
CA TRP A 19 -1.16 -16.90 5.15
C TRP A 19 -0.03 -15.92 5.46
N GLY A 20 -0.29 -15.02 6.41
CA GLY A 20 0.65 -14.00 6.87
C GLY A 20 0.54 -12.67 6.13
N THR A 21 0.98 -11.59 6.79
CA THR A 21 1.01 -10.24 6.21
C THR A 21 2.44 -9.74 6.21
N ARG A 22 2.94 -9.31 5.05
CA ARG A 22 4.24 -8.63 4.88
C ARG A 22 4.09 -7.42 3.98
N TRP A 23 4.71 -6.31 4.36
CA TRP A 23 4.63 -5.07 3.58
C TRP A 23 5.89 -4.85 2.76
N ASP A 24 7.04 -5.32 3.24
CA ASP A 24 8.33 -5.02 2.65
C ASP A 24 8.54 -5.62 1.27
N ASN A 25 8.52 -6.95 1.13
CA ASN A 25 8.77 -7.60 -0.15
C ASN A 25 7.93 -7.01 -1.31
N PRO A 26 6.59 -6.85 -1.21
CA PRO A 26 5.81 -6.31 -2.31
C PRO A 26 6.07 -4.82 -2.58
N LEU A 27 6.34 -4.02 -1.54
CA LEU A 27 6.66 -2.60 -1.73
C LEU A 27 8.06 -2.41 -2.31
N GLN A 28 9.06 -3.20 -1.88
CA GLN A 28 10.39 -3.20 -2.50
C GLN A 28 10.30 -3.60 -3.98
N MET A 29 9.55 -4.67 -4.30
CA MET A 29 9.29 -5.07 -5.68
C MET A 29 8.65 -3.96 -6.51
N ALA A 30 7.71 -3.19 -5.94
CA ALA A 30 7.12 -2.05 -6.62
C ALA A 30 8.13 -0.91 -6.85
N LEU A 31 9.03 -0.65 -5.88
CA LEU A 31 10.11 0.34 -6.02
C LEU A 31 11.21 -0.10 -6.99
N ASP A 32 11.35 -1.40 -7.24
CA ASP A 32 12.31 -1.99 -8.19
C ASP A 32 11.77 -2.10 -9.63
N MET A 33 10.51 -1.70 -9.89
CA MET A 33 9.96 -1.70 -11.25
C MET A 33 10.72 -0.74 -12.17
N ASP A 34 10.81 -1.08 -13.46
CA ASP A 34 11.43 -0.25 -14.49
C ASP A 34 10.41 0.02 -15.63
N PRO A 35 9.99 1.27 -15.86
CA PRO A 35 10.33 2.46 -15.07
C PRO A 35 9.71 2.41 -13.65
N PRO A 36 10.30 3.12 -12.67
CA PRO A 36 9.75 3.18 -11.33
C PRO A 36 8.37 3.84 -11.32
N PRO A 37 7.45 3.40 -10.44
CA PRO A 37 6.12 3.99 -10.37
C PRO A 37 6.20 5.41 -9.82
N GLN A 38 5.36 6.31 -10.31
CA GLN A 38 5.23 7.65 -9.73
C GLN A 38 4.40 7.65 -8.45
N VAL A 39 3.41 6.74 -8.37
CA VAL A 39 2.46 6.62 -7.27
C VAL A 39 2.18 5.15 -6.98
N ILE A 40 2.13 4.80 -5.70
CA ILE A 40 1.71 3.49 -5.20
C ILE A 40 0.43 3.67 -4.37
N TYR A 41 -0.53 2.77 -4.54
CA TYR A 41 -1.69 2.63 -3.65
C TYR A 41 -1.53 1.32 -2.86
N PHE A 42 -1.19 1.44 -1.58
CA PHE A 42 -1.01 0.31 -0.68
C PHE A 42 -2.27 0.12 0.18
N MET A 43 -2.83 -1.09 0.14
CA MET A 43 -4.07 -1.41 0.86
C MET A 43 -3.88 -2.63 1.75
N THR A 44 -4.39 -2.58 2.97
CA THR A 44 -4.41 -3.72 3.87
C THR A 44 -5.53 -3.60 4.91
N ASP A 45 -6.07 -4.74 5.31
CA ASP A 45 -6.95 -4.92 6.47
C ASP A 45 -6.20 -5.47 7.69
N GLY A 46 -4.86 -5.46 7.67
CA GLY A 46 -4.00 -6.14 8.63
C GLY A 46 -2.80 -5.29 9.04
N ALA A 47 -2.40 -5.36 10.31
CA ALA A 47 -1.07 -4.91 10.72
C ALA A 47 -0.12 -6.12 10.63
N ALA A 48 1.15 -5.88 10.32
CA ALA A 48 2.16 -6.93 10.25
C ALA A 48 3.23 -6.70 11.31
N LYS A 49 3.76 -7.76 11.93
CA LYS A 49 4.88 -7.61 12.86
C LYS A 49 6.08 -7.03 12.11
N GLY A 50 6.53 -5.83 12.50
CA GLY A 50 7.61 -5.08 11.86
C GLY A 50 7.15 -3.98 10.88
N SER A 51 5.85 -3.71 10.78
CA SER A 51 5.30 -2.63 9.94
C SER A 51 5.88 -1.25 10.26
N ASP A 52 6.21 -0.98 11.52
CA ASP A 52 6.85 0.27 11.97
C ASP A 52 8.24 0.48 11.35
N LYS A 53 9.05 -0.59 11.30
CA LYS A 53 10.37 -0.57 10.68
C LYS A 53 10.24 -0.40 9.17
N TRP A 54 9.32 -1.12 8.55
CA TRP A 54 9.09 -1.07 7.11
C TRP A 54 8.55 0.28 6.65
N ALA A 55 7.64 0.90 7.41
CA ALA A 55 7.15 2.25 7.13
C ALA A 55 8.30 3.27 7.05
N LYS A 56 9.28 3.15 7.95
CA LYS A 56 10.48 4.00 7.97
C LYS A 56 11.40 3.73 6.78
N GLU A 57 11.81 2.47 6.59
CA GLU A 57 12.80 2.09 5.57
C GLU A 57 12.26 2.30 4.15
N ILE A 58 11.04 1.82 3.88
CA ILE A 58 10.39 1.94 2.57
C ILE A 58 9.99 3.38 2.32
N GLY A 59 9.46 4.07 3.34
CA GLY A 59 9.10 5.48 3.22
C GLY A 59 10.31 6.36 2.87
N ALA A 60 11.49 6.09 3.47
CA ALA A 60 12.72 6.79 3.14
C ALA A 60 13.16 6.54 1.69
N ARG A 61 13.14 5.26 1.26
CA ARG A 61 13.50 4.88 -0.12
C ARG A 61 12.55 5.47 -1.16
N ALA A 62 11.24 5.36 -0.94
CA ALA A 62 10.23 5.93 -1.84
C ALA A 62 10.37 7.46 -1.94
N LYS A 63 10.62 8.13 -0.81
CA LYS A 63 10.88 9.58 -0.78
C LYS A 63 12.11 9.96 -1.58
N SER A 64 13.23 9.24 -1.47
CA SER A 64 14.45 9.55 -2.24
C SER A 64 14.26 9.34 -3.75
N MET A 65 13.30 8.50 -4.15
CA MET A 65 12.92 8.27 -5.54
C MET A 65 11.83 9.22 -6.05
N GLY A 66 11.27 10.10 -5.21
CA GLY A 66 10.15 10.98 -5.56
C GLY A 66 8.80 10.25 -5.70
N ILE A 67 8.68 9.05 -5.15
CA ILE A 67 7.50 8.18 -5.27
C ILE A 67 6.54 8.44 -4.11
N LYS A 68 5.26 8.67 -4.43
CA LYS A 68 4.20 8.88 -3.42
C LYS A 68 3.51 7.56 -3.09
N ILE A 69 3.40 7.23 -1.80
CA ILE A 69 2.67 6.04 -1.34
C ILE A 69 1.38 6.50 -0.66
N ASN A 70 0.24 6.26 -1.30
CA ASN A 70 -1.07 6.42 -0.69
C ASN A 70 -1.45 5.13 0.02
N CYS A 71 -1.96 5.26 1.25
CA CYS A 71 -2.32 4.15 2.10
C CYS A 71 -3.85 4.07 2.27
N VAL A 72 -4.41 2.87 2.18
CA VAL A 72 -5.83 2.60 2.43
C VAL A 72 -5.98 1.47 3.44
N ALA A 73 -6.40 1.80 4.66
CA ALA A 73 -6.73 0.81 5.68
C ALA A 73 -8.18 0.33 5.47
N MET A 74 -8.36 -0.97 5.29
CA MET A 74 -9.67 -1.59 5.15
C MET A 74 -10.12 -2.10 6.52
N MET A 75 -11.18 -1.52 7.11
CA MET A 75 -11.80 -1.99 8.37
C MET A 75 -10.91 -2.02 9.63
N GLN A 76 -9.63 -1.67 9.55
CA GLN A 76 -8.60 -2.07 10.50
C GLN A 76 -7.96 -0.87 11.21
N PRO A 77 -8.21 -0.66 12.53
CA PRO A 77 -7.55 0.39 13.31
C PRO A 77 -6.08 0.08 13.63
N LYS A 78 -5.67 -1.20 13.63
CA LYS A 78 -4.35 -1.62 14.13
C LYS A 78 -3.16 -1.27 13.24
N ALA A 79 -3.38 -1.15 11.93
CA ALA A 79 -2.33 -0.76 10.97
C ALA A 79 -2.22 0.77 10.81
N HIS A 80 -3.06 1.53 11.52
CA HIS A 80 -3.27 2.95 11.34
C HIS A 80 -1.97 3.75 11.40
N ASP A 81 -1.22 3.62 12.49
CA ASP A 81 -0.08 4.48 12.77
C ASP A 81 1.06 4.27 11.77
N ASP A 82 1.34 3.02 11.42
CA ASP A 82 2.41 2.69 10.46
C ASP A 82 2.01 3.05 9.02
N MET A 83 0.73 2.91 8.65
CA MET A 83 0.23 3.35 7.34
C MET A 83 0.21 4.88 7.22
N ASP A 84 -0.16 5.58 8.29
CA ASP A 84 -0.12 7.03 8.35
C ASP A 84 1.33 7.55 8.27
N ASP A 85 2.28 6.93 9.00
CA ASP A 85 3.70 7.27 8.92
C ASP A 85 4.26 7.06 7.51
N LEU A 86 3.97 5.91 6.88
CA LEU A 86 4.39 5.63 5.50
C LEU A 86 3.85 6.66 4.50
N ALA A 87 2.55 6.96 4.58
CA ALA A 87 1.94 7.97 3.71
C ALA A 87 2.53 9.37 3.95
N LYS A 88 2.73 9.76 5.22
CA LYS A 88 3.33 11.04 5.59
C LYS A 88 4.75 11.20 5.04
N ARG A 89 5.60 10.19 5.17
CA ARG A 89 7.00 10.23 4.71
C ARG A 89 7.12 10.48 3.21
N THR A 90 6.17 9.97 2.43
CA THR A 90 6.20 10.02 0.97
C THR A 90 5.33 11.14 0.38
N GLY A 91 4.65 11.93 1.22
CA GLY A 91 3.71 12.95 0.77
C GLY A 91 2.43 12.38 0.14
N GLY A 92 2.08 11.13 0.47
CA GLY A 92 0.83 10.49 0.09
C GLY A 92 -0.33 10.81 1.05
N HIS A 93 -1.48 10.22 0.75
CA HIS A 93 -2.70 10.31 1.55
C HIS A 93 -2.96 9.02 2.32
N PHE A 94 -3.66 9.16 3.44
CA PHE A 94 -4.14 8.03 4.21
C PHE A 94 -5.66 8.06 4.35
N THR A 95 -6.31 6.97 3.94
CA THR A 95 -7.76 6.79 4.00
C THR A 95 -8.10 5.52 4.77
N ILE A 96 -9.16 5.58 5.58
CA ILE A 96 -9.76 4.39 6.19
C ILE A 96 -11.09 4.12 5.49
N VAL A 97 -11.26 2.89 5.01
CA VAL A 97 -12.52 2.40 4.43
C VAL A 97 -13.23 1.56 5.47
N MET A 98 -14.36 2.06 5.94
CA MET A 98 -15.24 1.42 6.92
C MET A 98 -16.23 0.46 6.22
N LYS A 99 -17.04 -0.24 7.04
CA LYS A 99 -18.01 -1.22 6.56
C LYS A 99 -18.98 -0.53 5.61
N GLY A 100 -19.32 -1.20 4.51
CA GLY A 100 -20.20 -0.62 3.50
C GLY A 100 -19.54 0.43 2.60
N GLY A 101 -18.21 0.59 2.65
CA GLY A 101 -17.46 1.46 1.74
C GLY A 101 -17.41 2.93 2.15
N GLN A 102 -17.89 3.27 3.35
CA GLN A 102 -17.79 4.63 3.87
C GLN A 102 -16.32 4.99 4.12
N ARG A 103 -15.89 6.15 3.59
CA ARG A 103 -14.50 6.61 3.70
C ARG A 103 -14.37 7.60 4.85
N LYS A 104 -13.45 7.34 5.77
CA LYS A 104 -12.96 8.33 6.74
C LYS A 104 -11.62 8.85 6.21
N LYS A 105 -11.62 10.11 5.78
CA LYS A 105 -10.39 10.81 5.41
C LYS A 105 -9.62 11.13 6.69
N VAL A 106 -8.36 10.70 6.75
CA VAL A 106 -7.47 11.01 7.87
C VAL A 106 -6.61 12.22 7.52
N ARG A 107 -6.17 12.33 6.25
CA ARG A 107 -5.50 13.51 5.69
C ARG A 107 -5.71 13.65 4.18
#